data_AF-A0A967V841-F1
#
_entry.id   AF-A0A967V841-F1
#
_cell.length_a   1.000
_cell.length_b   1.000
_cell.length_c   1.000
_cell.angle_alpha   90.00
_cell.angle_beta   90.00
_cell.angle_gamma   90.00
#
_symmetry.space_group_name_H-M   'P 1'
#
loop_
_entity.id
_entity.type
_entity.pdbx_description
1 polymer ?
#
loop_
_entity_poly.entity_id
_entity_poly.type
_entity_poly.pdbx_seq_one_letter_code
_entity_poly.pdbx_strand_id
1 'polypeptide(L)'
;PNSRNIIPDKVHFTVDIRSWDDDHALKAWEVVRKDFEDIAARRGCPIKIEETWRVEHSPFDEKLVQRILNVADDLGYSSLHMVSGAGHDASYMNQVCPTAMIFV
;
A
#
# COMPACT_ATOMS: atom_id res chain seq x y z
N PRO A 1 0.12 13.55 -29.96
CA PRO A 1 0.00 12.68 -28.75
C PRO A 1 -1.47 12.27 -28.51
N ASN A 2 -1.69 11.04 -28.05
CA ASN A 2 -3.01 10.48 -27.71
C ASN A 2 -4.08 10.51 -28.83
N SER A 3 -3.66 10.30 -30.09
CA SER A 3 -4.55 10.10 -31.24
C SER A 3 -4.54 8.64 -31.66
N ARG A 4 -5.71 8.11 -32.07
CA ARG A 4 -5.89 6.70 -32.49
C ARG A 4 -4.99 6.26 -33.66
N ASN A 5 -4.50 7.19 -34.48
CA ASN A 5 -3.70 6.92 -35.68
C ASN A 5 -2.28 7.49 -35.60
N ILE A 6 -1.80 7.88 -34.41
CA ILE A 6 -0.45 8.40 -34.19
C ILE A 6 0.22 7.53 -33.13
N ILE A 7 1.41 7.02 -33.44
CA ILE A 7 2.22 6.25 -32.48
C ILE A 7 2.54 7.17 -31.27
N PRO A 8 2.24 6.76 -30.02
CA PRO A 8 2.58 7.55 -28.84
C PRO A 8 4.09 7.77 -28.70
N ASP A 9 4.51 9.00 -28.42
CA ASP A 9 5.90 9.35 -28.15
C ASP A 9 6.26 9.19 -26.65
N LYS A 10 5.27 9.33 -25.77
CA LYS A 10 5.41 9.28 -24.32
C LYS A 10 4.12 8.81 -23.67
N VAL A 11 4.27 8.01 -22.60
CA VAL A 11 3.19 7.64 -21.68
C VAL A 11 3.64 7.98 -20.26
N HIS A 12 2.71 8.46 -19.44
CA HIS A 12 2.92 8.68 -18.01
C HIS A 12 1.79 7.96 -17.28
N PHE A 13 2.15 7.14 -16.29
CA PHE A 13 1.23 6.38 -15.47
C PHE A 13 1.82 6.23 -14.06
N THR A 14 1.00 5.80 -13.11
CA THR A 14 1.39 5.55 -11.72
C THR A 14 1.26 4.07 -11.39
N VAL A 15 1.99 3.64 -10.36
CA VAL A 15 1.91 2.30 -9.78
C VAL A 15 1.77 2.45 -8.27
N ASP A 16 0.82 1.73 -7.68
CA ASP A 16 0.58 1.65 -6.25
C ASP A 16 0.79 0.18 -5.83
N ILE A 17 1.70 -0.06 -4.90
CA ILE A 17 2.04 -1.40 -4.39
C ILE A 17 1.75 -1.39 -2.89
N ARG A 18 0.95 -2.36 -2.43
CA ARG A 18 0.56 -2.49 -1.01
C ARG A 18 0.80 -3.90 -0.51
N SER A 19 1.26 -4.00 0.71
CA SER A 19 1.38 -5.22 1.49
C SER A 19 1.28 -4.86 2.97
N TRP A 20 0.84 -5.79 3.81
CA TRP A 20 1.01 -5.65 5.27
C TRP A 20 2.45 -5.94 5.70
N ASP A 21 3.23 -6.56 4.82
CA ASP A 21 4.62 -6.94 5.01
C ASP A 21 5.48 -6.06 4.10
N ASP A 22 6.27 -5.18 4.71
CA ASP A 22 7.14 -4.23 4.02
C ASP A 22 8.16 -4.93 3.11
N ASP A 23 8.75 -6.04 3.56
CA ASP A 23 9.71 -6.80 2.74
C ASP A 23 9.05 -7.38 1.50
N HIS A 24 7.80 -7.82 1.63
CA HIS A 24 7.03 -8.31 0.50
C HIS A 24 6.70 -7.20 -0.50
N ALA A 25 6.31 -6.00 -0.03
CA ALA A 25 6.10 -4.84 -0.90
C ALA A 25 7.39 -4.44 -1.64
N LEU A 26 8.52 -4.42 -0.93
CA LEU A 26 9.81 -4.06 -1.52
C LEU A 26 10.26 -5.07 -2.57
N LYS A 27 10.13 -6.37 -2.31
CA LYS A 27 10.43 -7.41 -3.31
C LYS A 27 9.53 -7.30 -4.53
N ALA A 28 8.24 -7.05 -4.34
CA ALA A 28 7.31 -6.83 -5.45
C ALA A 28 7.72 -5.61 -6.28
N TRP A 29 8.13 -4.51 -5.63
CA TRP A 29 8.64 -3.33 -6.30
C TRP A 29 9.91 -3.60 -7.10
N GLU A 30 10.87 -4.33 -6.54
CA GLU A 30 12.11 -4.68 -7.23
C GLU A 30 11.86 -5.48 -8.51
N VAL A 31 10.93 -6.44 -8.47
CA VAL A 31 10.53 -7.23 -9.64
C VAL A 31 9.90 -6.34 -10.71
N VAL A 32 8.92 -5.51 -10.34
CA VAL A 32 8.23 -4.60 -11.28
C VAL A 32 9.20 -3.60 -11.90
N ARG A 33 10.07 -3.00 -11.09
CA ARG A 33 11.08 -2.04 -11.55
C ARG A 33 12.02 -2.68 -12.57
N LYS A 34 12.51 -3.89 -12.28
CA LYS A 34 13.39 -4.63 -13.19
C LYS A 34 12.69 -4.96 -14.51
N ASP A 35 11.44 -5.44 -14.46
CA ASP A 35 10.67 -5.74 -15.66
C ASP A 35 10.48 -4.51 -16.55
N PHE A 36 10.21 -3.34 -15.96
CA PHE A 36 10.12 -2.09 -16.70
C PHE A 36 11.45 -1.69 -17.35
N GLU A 37 12.57 -1.81 -16.64
CA GLU A 37 13.91 -1.55 -17.17
C GLU A 37 14.24 -2.50 -18.34
N ASP A 38 13.94 -3.79 -18.22
CA ASP A 38 14.17 -4.80 -19.26
C ASP A 38 13.29 -4.56 -20.50
N ILE A 39 12.01 -4.20 -20.31
CA ILE A 39 11.10 -3.83 -21.40
C ILE A 39 11.61 -2.58 -22.12
N ALA A 40 11.99 -1.55 -21.37
CA ALA A 40 12.52 -0.29 -21.89
C ALA A 40 13.75 -0.53 -22.77
N ALA A 41 14.72 -1.30 -22.28
CA ALA A 41 15.93 -1.66 -23.01
C ALA A 41 15.61 -2.45 -24.29
N ARG A 42 14.77 -3.48 -24.20
CA ARG A 42 14.39 -4.32 -25.35
C ARG A 42 13.63 -3.56 -26.44
N ARG A 43 12.85 -2.54 -26.08
CA ARG A 43 12.00 -1.79 -27.00
C ARG A 43 12.62 -0.47 -27.48
N GLY A 44 13.77 -0.06 -26.93
CA GLY A 44 14.37 1.24 -27.22
C GLY A 44 13.52 2.41 -26.72
N CYS A 45 12.77 2.21 -25.64
CA CYS A 45 11.89 3.23 -25.04
C CYS A 45 12.46 3.65 -23.68
N PRO A 46 13.17 4.79 -23.57
CA PRO A 46 13.72 5.24 -22.31
C PRO A 46 12.63 5.41 -21.24
N ILE A 47 12.94 5.01 -20.02
CA ILE A 47 12.03 5.13 -18.88
C ILE A 47 12.65 6.01 -17.78
N LYS A 48 11.82 6.82 -17.13
CA LYS A 48 12.13 7.48 -15.87
C LYS A 48 11.18 6.93 -14.81
N ILE A 49 11.73 6.49 -13.69
CA ILE A 49 10.97 5.99 -12.54
C ILE A 49 11.23 6.93 -11.36
N GLU A 50 10.18 7.25 -10.62
CA GLU A 50 10.25 8.14 -9.45
C GLU A 50 9.36 7.57 -8.34
N GLU A 51 9.94 7.31 -7.16
CA GLU A 51 9.18 6.98 -5.97
C GLU A 51 8.65 8.28 -5.36
N THR A 52 7.33 8.46 -5.44
CA THR A 52 6.68 9.71 -5.00
C THR A 52 6.18 9.63 -3.56
N TRP A 53 5.94 8.43 -3.05
CA TRP A 53 5.42 8.21 -1.71
C TRP A 53 5.72 6.80 -1.22
N ARG A 54 6.08 6.70 0.07
CA ARG A 54 6.30 5.45 0.80
C ARG A 54 5.71 5.58 2.18
N VAL A 55 5.03 4.53 2.64
CA VAL A 55 4.49 4.40 3.99
C VAL A 55 4.97 3.07 4.53
N GLU A 56 5.60 3.09 5.71
CA GLU A 56 6.03 1.88 6.42
C GLU A 56 4.84 1.22 7.13
N HIS A 57 4.91 -0.10 7.29
CA HIS A 57 3.94 -0.82 8.08
C HIS A 57 3.93 -0.31 9.53
N SER A 58 2.78 0.16 9.98
CA SER A 58 2.59 0.69 11.33
C SER A 58 1.49 -0.11 12.06
N PRO A 59 1.87 -1.16 12.81
CA PRO A 59 0.89 -1.95 13.55
C PRO A 59 0.27 -1.11 14.67
N PHE A 60 -1.04 -1.24 14.85
CA PHE A 60 -1.76 -0.60 15.96
C PHE A 60 -1.41 -1.24 17.30
N ASP A 61 -1.71 -0.55 18.40
CA ASP A 61 -1.42 -1.02 19.74
C ASP A 61 -2.21 -2.30 20.05
N GLU A 62 -1.48 -3.41 20.26
CA GLU A 62 -2.05 -4.74 20.44
C GLU A 62 -2.98 -4.84 21.67
N LYS A 63 -2.73 -4.06 22.73
CA LYS A 63 -3.59 -4.08 23.92
C LYS A 63 -4.93 -3.40 23.63
N LEU A 64 -4.91 -2.31 22.86
CA LEU A 64 -6.13 -1.64 22.42
C LEU A 64 -6.92 -2.51 21.44
N VAL A 65 -6.24 -3.17 20.49
CA VAL A 65 -6.86 -4.12 19.57
C VAL A 65 -7.51 -5.28 20.33
N GLN A 66 -6.80 -5.90 21.29
CA GLN A 66 -7.37 -6.99 22.08
C GLN A 66 -8.56 -6.53 22.94
N ARG A 67 -8.49 -5.32 23.50
CA ARG A 67 -9.60 -4.73 24.25
C ARG A 67 -10.84 -4.56 23.38
N ILE A 68 -10.68 -4.11 22.12
CA ILE A 68 -11.78 -3.99 21.17
C ILE A 68 -12.40 -5.37 20.89
N LEU A 69 -11.57 -6.38 20.60
CA LEU A 69 -12.04 -7.74 20.31
C LEU A 69 -12.81 -8.35 21.48
N ASN A 70 -12.29 -8.21 22.71
CA ASN A 70 -12.96 -8.72 23.91
C ASN A 70 -14.32 -8.04 24.13
N VAL A 71 -14.40 -6.71 23.95
CA VAL A 71 -15.67 -5.99 24.11
C VAL A 71 -16.67 -6.37 23.02
N ALA A 72 -16.23 -6.63 21.79
CA ALA A 72 -17.11 -7.11 20.73
C ALA A 72 -17.70 -8.50 21.08
N ASP A 73 -16.89 -9.38 21.65
CA ASP A 73 -17.32 -10.71 22.11
C ASP A 73 -18.29 -10.63 23.29
N ASP A 74 -18.00 -9.80 24.30
CA ASP A 74 -18.88 -9.56 25.45
C ASP A 74 -20.27 -9.03 25.03
N LEU A 75 -20.33 -8.26 23.93
CA LEU A 75 -21.56 -7.74 23.35
C LEU A 75 -22.26 -8.73 22.40
N GLY A 76 -21.67 -9.89 22.13
CA GLY A 76 -22.22 -10.93 21.26
C GLY A 76 -22.10 -10.61 19.76
N TYR A 77 -21.19 -9.72 19.37
CA TYR A 77 -20.92 -9.42 17.96
C TYR A 77 -19.90 -10.38 17.37
N SER A 78 -20.18 -10.87 16.16
CA SER A 78 -19.14 -11.51 15.35
C SER A 78 -18.07 -10.48 14.99
N SER A 79 -16.81 -10.77 15.27
CA SER A 79 -15.67 -9.90 14.94
C SER A 79 -14.54 -10.68 14.27
N LEU A 80 -13.70 -9.97 13.51
CA LEU A 80 -12.52 -10.52 12.85
C LEU A 80 -11.36 -9.53 13.00
N HIS A 81 -10.19 -10.05 13.35
CA HIS A 81 -8.96 -9.27 13.30
C HIS A 81 -8.54 -9.03 11.84
N MET A 82 -8.28 -7.78 11.46
CA MET A 82 -7.93 -7.42 10.09
C MET A 82 -6.90 -6.29 10.00
N VAL A 83 -6.17 -6.26 8.89
CA VAL A 83 -5.29 -5.16 8.52
C VAL A 83 -6.08 -4.13 7.69
N SER A 84 -5.93 -2.83 7.98
CA SER A 84 -6.50 -1.79 7.10
C SER A 84 -5.68 -1.68 5.81
N GLY A 85 -6.36 -1.77 4.66
CA GLY A 85 -5.75 -1.57 3.34
C GLY A 85 -5.70 -0.11 2.87
N ALA A 86 -6.27 0.82 3.65
CA ALA A 86 -6.34 2.25 3.33
C ALA A 86 -5.63 3.11 4.39
N GLY A 87 -5.16 4.28 3.97
CA GLY A 87 -4.65 5.29 4.89
C GLY A 87 -5.78 5.98 5.64
N HIS A 88 -5.63 6.12 6.95
CA HIS A 88 -6.56 6.84 7.82
C HIS A 88 -5.78 7.81 8.72
N ASP A 89 -6.46 8.82 9.27
CA ASP A 89 -5.84 9.72 10.26
C ASP A 89 -5.24 8.94 11.44
N ALA A 90 -5.88 7.82 11.81
CA ALA A 90 -5.38 6.90 12.83
C ALA A 90 -3.96 6.38 12.56
N SER A 91 -3.56 6.22 11.29
CA SER A 91 -2.20 5.81 10.92
C SER A 91 -1.15 6.85 11.32
N TYR A 92 -1.50 8.14 11.27
CA TYR A 92 -0.64 9.21 11.75
C TYR A 92 -0.69 9.33 13.28
N MET A 93 -1.87 9.16 13.89
CA MET A 93 -1.99 9.15 15.35
C MET A 93 -1.18 8.03 15.99
N ASN A 94 -1.08 6.87 15.34
CA ASN A 94 -0.28 5.73 15.80
C ASN A 94 1.21 6.04 15.95
N GLN A 95 1.71 7.11 15.33
CA GLN A 95 3.11 7.56 15.46
C GLN A 95 3.37 8.34 16.76
N VAL A 96 2.32 8.82 17.43
CA VAL A 96 2.44 9.70 18.60
C VAL A 96 1.70 9.20 19.83
N CYS A 97 0.76 8.26 19.68
CA CYS A 97 0.09 7.62 20.81
C CYS A 97 -0.44 6.22 20.47
N PRO A 98 -0.64 5.35 21.48
CA PRO A 98 -1.35 4.09 21.31
C PRO A 98 -2.69 4.29 20.62
N THR A 99 -2.88 3.63 19.48
CA THR A 99 -4.06 3.79 18.63
C THR A 99 -4.57 2.42 18.20
N ALA A 100 -5.88 2.30 17.99
CA ALA A 100 -6.53 1.15 17.35
C ALA A 100 -7.78 1.63 16.59
N MET A 101 -8.30 0.79 15.70
CA MET A 101 -9.46 1.12 14.86
C MET A 101 -10.56 0.06 14.97
N ILE A 102 -11.81 0.48 14.76
CA ILE A 102 -12.99 -0.39 14.62
C ILE A 102 -13.57 -0.13 13.24
N PHE A 103 -13.80 -1.19 12.46
CA PHE A 103 -14.55 -1.14 11.21
C PHE A 103 -15.97 -1.69 11.43
N VAL A 104 -16.94 -1.18 10.67
CA VAL A 104 -18.37 -1.54 10.71
C VAL A 104 -18.91 -1.81 9.31
#